data_AF-M8BIU1-F1
#
_entry.id   AF-M8BIU1-F1
#
_cell.length_a   1.000
_cell.length_b   1.000
_cell.length_c   1.000
_cell.angle_alpha   90.00
_cell.angle_beta   90.00
_cell.angle_gamma   90.00
#
_symmetry.space_group_name_H-M   'P 1'
#
loop_
_entity.id
_entity.type
_entity.pdbx_description
1 polymer ?
#
loop_
_entity_poly.entity_id
_entity_poly.type
_entity_poly.pdbx_seq_one_letter_code
_entity_poly.pdbx_strand_id
1 'polypeptide(L)'
;MAAKTTSCFTFLKEALVLPTRNPKLFAPILIFVAAIAFLIPAVNVVFIQPLTAEMLHHVAEMQTTDPSSAEYARLLEEIRQEARELVLIAVALTVVTLPLVFAKQILAFSAASTTYSGDRYSLAELLRRVTKWANLRGPLVTVGVVTALQLTFMALLGVYLSAVMRHAGVLSVQGAVFVLAFLAFMYFGVVAVVGVAVSVADEGCRGVRALGRAWRLMTRVRRKEGALLAAVMVLLPTVVSPVYALALTYARKSMAVGLYLLFGYALLSAAVQVFYIAAATVYYYEAMESKEVVVTFHGYAKIPSGEGEANV
;
A
#
# COMPACT_ATOMS: atom_id res chain seq x y z
N MET A 1 -40.34 4.92 4.20
CA MET A 1 -39.01 4.45 4.65
C MET A 1 -38.12 5.66 4.83
N ALA A 2 -37.72 5.96 6.06
CA ALA A 2 -36.85 7.10 6.34
C ALA A 2 -35.47 6.88 5.70
N ALA A 3 -35.03 7.82 4.88
CA ALA A 3 -33.67 7.84 4.36
C ALA A 3 -32.72 7.96 5.56
N LYS A 4 -32.01 6.87 5.90
CA LYS A 4 -30.83 6.95 6.76
C LYS A 4 -29.85 7.85 6.02
N THR A 5 -29.73 9.10 6.44
CA THR A 5 -28.57 9.93 6.13
C THR A 5 -27.38 9.30 6.83
N THR A 6 -26.81 8.26 6.21
CA THR A 6 -25.54 7.68 6.63
C THR A 6 -24.49 8.75 6.42
N SER A 7 -23.95 9.26 7.53
CA SER A 7 -22.81 10.17 7.50
C SER A 7 -21.68 9.52 6.70
N CYS A 8 -20.95 10.32 5.91
CA CYS A 8 -19.78 9.90 5.12
C CYS A 8 -18.73 9.15 5.97
N PHE A 9 -18.74 9.35 7.29
CA PHE A 9 -17.83 8.74 8.26
C PHE A 9 -18.28 7.37 8.80
N THR A 10 -19.49 6.92 8.48
CA THR A 10 -20.06 5.70 9.07
C THR A 10 -19.20 4.47 8.75
N PHE A 11 -18.74 4.36 7.50
CA PHE A 11 -17.86 3.27 7.07
C PHE A 11 -16.50 3.29 7.79
N LEU A 12 -15.95 4.47 8.10
CA LEU A 12 -14.70 4.59 8.86
C LEU A 12 -14.86 4.16 10.31
N LYS A 13 -16.00 4.50 10.93
CA LYS A 13 -16.32 4.04 12.29
C LYS A 13 -16.46 2.51 12.32
N GLU A 14 -17.12 1.94 11.32
CA GLU A 14 -17.24 0.50 11.18
C GLU A 14 -15.89 -0.17 10.94
N ALA A 15 -15.04 0.41 10.09
CA ALA A 15 -13.68 -0.07 9.84
C ALA A 15 -12.79 -0.08 11.09
N LEU A 16 -12.97 0.88 12.00
CA LEU A 16 -12.23 0.94 13.25
C LEU A 16 -12.63 -0.17 14.23
N VAL A 17 -13.92 -0.53 14.24
CA VAL A 17 -14.46 -1.58 15.13
C VAL A 17 -14.20 -2.97 14.56
N LEU A 18 -14.07 -3.11 13.24
CA LEU A 18 -13.96 -4.40 12.57
C LEU A 18 -12.82 -5.31 13.10
N PRO A 19 -11.59 -4.82 13.36
CA PRO A 19 -10.53 -5.63 13.97
C PRO A 19 -10.86 -6.12 15.39
N THR A 20 -11.62 -5.32 16.15
CA THR A 20 -12.02 -5.67 17.54
C THR A 20 -13.11 -6.74 17.59
N ARG A 21 -13.83 -6.96 16.49
CA ARG A 21 -14.86 -8.01 16.39
C ARG A 21 -14.25 -9.42 16.33
N ASN A 22 -13.00 -9.56 15.90
CA ASN A 22 -12.29 -10.84 15.85
C ASN A 22 -10.81 -10.70 16.25
N PRO A 23 -10.50 -10.40 17.53
CA PRO A 23 -9.14 -10.09 17.97
C PRO A 23 -8.19 -11.28 17.81
N LYS A 24 -8.70 -12.52 17.91
CA LYS A 24 -7.92 -13.75 17.71
C LYS A 24 -7.34 -13.87 16.30
N LEU A 25 -8.00 -13.24 15.32
CA LEU A 25 -7.55 -13.24 13.93
C LEU A 25 -6.72 -11.99 13.59
N PHE A 26 -7.14 -10.82 14.08
CA PHE A 26 -6.47 -9.56 13.76
C PHE A 26 -5.18 -9.32 14.55
N ALA A 27 -5.05 -9.82 15.78
CA ALA A 27 -3.81 -9.70 16.55
C ALA A 27 -2.59 -10.37 15.86
N PRO A 28 -2.65 -11.64 15.41
CA PRO A 28 -1.53 -12.24 14.68
C PRO A 28 -1.28 -11.58 13.32
N ILE A 29 -2.31 -11.08 12.63
CA ILE A 29 -2.15 -10.31 11.39
C ILE A 29 -1.42 -9.00 11.67
N LEU A 30 -1.78 -8.28 12.74
CA LEU A 30 -1.11 -7.06 13.17
C LEU A 30 0.37 -7.30 13.45
N ILE A 31 0.69 -8.37 14.20
CA ILE A 31 2.08 -8.75 14.51
C ILE A 31 2.85 -9.07 13.23
N PHE A 32 2.24 -9.85 12.31
CA PHE A 32 2.86 -10.17 11.03
C PHE A 32 3.11 -8.93 10.17
N VAL A 33 2.14 -8.02 10.09
CA VAL A 33 2.28 -6.73 9.38
C VAL A 33 3.37 -5.88 10.04
N ALA A 34 3.44 -5.83 11.37
CA ALA A 34 4.45 -5.08 12.11
C ALA A 34 5.85 -5.65 11.88
N ALA A 35 6.01 -6.98 11.86
CA ALA A 35 7.28 -7.61 11.54
C ALA A 35 7.78 -7.20 10.13
N ILE A 36 6.88 -7.20 9.14
CA ILE A 36 7.21 -6.75 7.77
C ILE A 36 7.55 -5.25 7.75
N ALA A 37 6.77 -4.43 8.45
CA ALA A 37 6.99 -2.98 8.53
C ALA A 37 8.27 -2.61 9.27
N PHE A 38 8.78 -3.47 10.15
CA PHE A 38 10.04 -3.32 10.86
C PHE A 38 11.24 -3.76 10.01
N LEU A 39 11.09 -4.83 9.22
CA LEU A 39 12.19 -5.47 8.49
C LEU A 39 12.96 -4.51 7.59
N ILE A 40 12.27 -3.76 6.73
CA ILE A 40 12.91 -2.83 5.78
C ILE A 40 13.65 -1.69 6.52
N PRO A 41 13.02 -0.95 7.45
CA PRO A 41 13.71 0.05 8.26
C PRO A 41 14.90 -0.49 9.06
N ALA A 42 14.77 -1.69 9.63
CA ALA A 42 15.84 -2.31 10.41
C ALA A 42 17.05 -2.62 9.53
N VAL A 43 16.84 -3.24 8.36
CA VAL A 43 17.93 -3.50 7.40
C VAL A 43 18.59 -2.20 6.93
N ASN A 44 17.79 -1.15 6.72
CA ASN A 44 18.32 0.16 6.35
C ASN A 44 19.25 0.74 7.41
N VAL A 45 18.87 0.70 8.69
CA VAL A 45 19.69 1.21 9.79
C VAL A 45 20.91 0.33 10.08
N VAL A 46 20.75 -0.99 10.02
CA VAL A 46 21.79 -1.95 10.44
C VAL A 46 22.85 -2.14 9.35
N PHE A 47 22.47 -2.15 8.07
CA PHE A 47 23.37 -2.52 6.98
C PHE A 47 23.55 -1.40 5.95
N ILE A 48 22.46 -0.81 5.45
CA ILE A 48 22.55 0.13 4.32
C ILE A 48 23.23 1.44 4.75
N GLN A 49 22.80 2.03 5.87
CA GLN A 49 23.36 3.28 6.38
C GLN A 49 24.87 3.21 6.67
N PRO A 50 25.39 2.22 7.43
CA PRO A 50 26.83 2.13 7.68
C PRO A 50 27.61 1.88 6.38
N LEU A 51 27.14 0.99 5.52
CA LEU A 51 27.82 0.69 4.25
C LEU A 51 27.86 1.92 3.31
N THR A 52 26.79 2.72 3.30
CA THR A 52 26.77 3.99 2.54
C THR A 52 27.70 5.04 3.14
N ALA A 53 27.87 5.06 4.47
CA ALA A 53 28.76 5.99 5.14
C ALA A 53 30.23 5.65 4.86
N GLU A 54 30.59 4.36 4.85
CA GLU A 54 31.93 3.89 4.50
C GLU A 54 32.28 4.22 3.05
N MET A 55 31.37 3.91 2.11
CA MET A 55 31.54 4.31 0.71
C MET A 55 31.77 5.81 0.55
N LEU A 56 31.03 6.64 1.29
CA LEU A 56 31.18 8.09 1.21
C LEU A 56 32.54 8.55 1.76
N HIS A 57 33.06 7.89 2.79
CA HIS A 57 34.39 8.12 3.32
C HIS A 57 35.46 7.78 2.28
N HIS A 58 35.39 6.59 1.67
CA HIS A 58 36.32 6.18 0.60
C HIS A 58 36.25 7.09 -0.63
N VAL A 59 35.06 7.58 -1.01
CA VAL A 59 34.92 8.57 -2.09
C VAL A 59 35.61 9.88 -1.73
N ALA A 60 35.47 10.34 -0.49
CA ALA A 60 36.11 11.58 -0.04
C ALA A 60 37.64 11.44 -0.03
N GLU A 61 38.16 10.30 0.41
CA GLU A 61 39.59 10.00 0.42
C GLU A 61 40.17 9.94 -1.00
N MET A 62 39.47 9.29 -1.94
CA MET A 62 39.85 9.26 -3.36
C MET A 62 40.03 10.64 -3.99
N GLN A 63 39.25 11.65 -3.58
CA GLN A 63 39.35 13.00 -4.14
C GLN A 63 40.69 13.66 -3.82
N THR A 64 41.38 13.20 -2.78
CA THR A 64 42.65 13.74 -2.31
C THR A 64 43.86 12.87 -2.67
N THR A 65 43.64 11.67 -3.18
CA THR A 65 44.69 10.67 -3.49
C THR A 65 45.13 10.75 -4.95
N ASP A 66 46.43 10.56 -5.22
CA ASP A 66 46.97 10.55 -6.59
C ASP A 66 46.37 9.39 -7.41
N PRO A 67 45.73 9.65 -8.57
CA PRO A 67 45.10 8.62 -9.40
C PRO A 67 46.06 7.58 -9.98
N SER A 68 47.37 7.86 -9.99
CA SER A 68 48.40 6.91 -10.44
C SER A 68 48.94 6.00 -9.34
N SER A 69 48.50 6.22 -8.09
CA SER A 69 48.96 5.47 -6.92
C SER A 69 48.27 4.11 -6.79
N ALA A 70 48.97 3.15 -6.16
CA ALA A 70 48.37 1.87 -5.77
C ALA A 70 47.26 2.04 -4.70
N GLU A 71 47.29 3.14 -3.96
CA GLU A 71 46.30 3.50 -2.93
C GLU A 71 44.95 3.87 -3.56
N TYR A 72 44.96 4.64 -4.65
CA TYR A 72 43.75 4.93 -5.43
C TYR A 72 43.11 3.65 -5.99
N ALA A 73 43.92 2.72 -6.50
CA ALA A 73 43.44 1.44 -7.00
C ALA A 73 42.80 0.57 -5.90
N ARG A 74 43.33 0.62 -4.66
CA ARG A 74 42.76 -0.09 -3.51
C ARG A 74 41.40 0.49 -3.09
N LEU A 75 41.32 1.81 -2.93
CA LEU A 75 40.06 2.49 -2.61
C LEU A 75 38.98 2.16 -3.64
N LEU A 76 39.33 2.08 -4.94
CA LEU A 76 38.36 1.77 -5.98
C LEU A 76 37.78 0.36 -5.86
N GLU A 77 38.61 -0.61 -5.48
CA GLU A 77 38.15 -1.99 -5.26
C GLU A 77 37.30 -2.10 -3.99
N GLU A 78 37.63 -1.37 -2.93
CA GLU A 78 36.83 -1.28 -1.70
C GLU A 78 35.44 -0.70 -1.97
N ILE A 79 35.35 0.44 -2.66
CA ILE A 79 34.05 1.01 -3.08
C ILE A 79 33.25 0.02 -3.94
N ARG A 80 33.92 -0.67 -4.86
CA ARG A 80 33.26 -1.65 -5.73
C ARG A 80 32.71 -2.82 -4.92
N GLN A 81 33.45 -3.29 -3.93
CA GLN A 81 33.02 -4.36 -3.03
C GLN A 81 31.82 -3.92 -2.19
N GLU A 82 31.87 -2.73 -1.60
CA GLU A 82 30.76 -2.17 -0.81
C GLU A 82 29.50 -1.96 -1.67
N ALA A 83 29.66 -1.46 -2.90
CA ALA A 83 28.57 -1.35 -3.85
C ALA A 83 27.95 -2.72 -4.19
N ARG A 84 28.77 -3.76 -4.34
CA ARG A 84 28.31 -5.13 -4.57
C ARG A 84 27.53 -5.67 -3.36
N GLU A 85 28.01 -5.41 -2.15
CA GLU A 85 27.30 -5.79 -0.93
C GLU A 85 25.95 -5.08 -0.80
N LEU A 86 25.86 -3.79 -1.11
CA LEU A 86 24.58 -3.06 -1.18
C LEU A 86 23.61 -3.69 -2.18
N VAL A 87 24.09 -4.05 -3.37
CA VAL A 87 23.27 -4.72 -4.39
C VAL A 87 22.78 -6.07 -3.87
N LEU A 88 23.64 -6.87 -3.22
CA LEU A 88 23.26 -8.15 -2.64
C LEU A 88 22.20 -7.99 -1.53
N ILE A 89 22.38 -7.03 -0.64
CA ILE A 89 21.40 -6.70 0.41
C ILE A 89 20.07 -6.28 -0.21
N ALA A 90 20.09 -5.42 -1.22
CA ALA A 90 18.88 -4.96 -1.91
C ALA A 90 18.15 -6.10 -2.62
N VAL A 91 18.88 -6.98 -3.31
CA VAL A 91 18.33 -8.17 -3.96
C VAL A 91 17.74 -9.13 -2.92
N ALA A 92 18.47 -9.45 -1.86
CA ALA A 92 18.00 -10.31 -0.78
C ALA A 92 16.75 -9.74 -0.09
N LEU A 93 16.76 -8.44 0.23
CA LEU A 93 15.62 -7.76 0.83
C LEU A 93 14.41 -7.80 -0.10
N THR A 94 14.60 -7.59 -1.41
CA THR A 94 13.51 -7.67 -2.40
C THR A 94 12.94 -9.08 -2.47
N VAL A 95 13.80 -10.10 -2.56
CA VAL A 95 13.40 -11.52 -2.63
C VAL A 95 12.61 -11.94 -1.38
N VAL A 96 12.98 -11.46 -0.20
CA VAL A 96 12.30 -11.76 1.07
C VAL A 96 11.02 -10.95 1.24
N THR A 97 11.04 -9.66 0.96
CA THR A 97 9.90 -8.77 1.23
C THR A 97 8.76 -8.95 0.25
N LEU A 98 9.07 -9.26 -1.02
CA LEU A 98 8.07 -9.47 -2.06
C LEU A 98 6.99 -10.51 -1.64
N PRO A 99 7.33 -11.79 -1.33
CA PRO A 99 6.34 -12.78 -0.91
C PRO A 99 5.63 -12.40 0.40
N LEU A 100 6.33 -11.73 1.33
CA LEU A 100 5.73 -11.27 2.58
C LEU A 100 4.66 -10.20 2.34
N VAL A 101 4.89 -9.26 1.41
CA VAL A 101 3.89 -8.26 1.02
C VAL A 101 2.67 -8.91 0.38
N PHE A 102 2.87 -9.91 -0.49
CA PHE A 102 1.79 -10.71 -1.06
C PHE A 102 0.98 -11.42 0.03
N ALA A 103 1.65 -12.15 0.93
CA ALA A 103 1.01 -12.87 2.03
C ALA A 103 0.22 -11.92 2.94
N LYS A 104 0.81 -10.76 3.27
CA LYS A 104 0.17 -9.71 4.07
C LYS A 104 -1.16 -9.26 3.46
N GLN A 105 -1.16 -8.90 2.17
CA GLN A 105 -2.36 -8.41 1.51
C GLN A 105 -3.44 -9.48 1.46
N ILE A 106 -3.09 -10.71 1.06
CA ILE A 106 -4.05 -11.82 0.96
C ILE A 106 -4.68 -12.14 2.32
N LEU A 107 -3.87 -12.30 3.37
CA LEU A 107 -4.35 -12.65 4.71
C LEU A 107 -5.24 -11.55 5.30
N ALA A 108 -4.81 -10.30 5.19
CA ALA A 108 -5.55 -9.19 5.77
C ALA A 108 -6.86 -8.92 5.04
N PHE A 109 -6.90 -8.99 3.71
CA PHE A 109 -8.15 -8.84 2.95
C PHE A 109 -9.10 -10.01 3.16
N SER A 110 -8.58 -11.24 3.24
CA SER A 110 -9.40 -12.41 3.53
C SER A 110 -10.01 -12.31 4.93
N ALA A 111 -9.23 -11.91 5.94
CA ALA A 111 -9.70 -11.73 7.30
C ALA A 111 -10.74 -10.60 7.43
N ALA A 112 -10.54 -9.49 6.71
CA ALA A 112 -11.49 -8.39 6.69
C ALA A 112 -12.82 -8.80 6.02
N SER A 113 -12.74 -9.49 4.87
CA SER A 113 -13.92 -9.96 4.14
C SER A 113 -14.74 -10.97 4.92
N THR A 114 -14.10 -11.96 5.57
CA THR A 114 -14.82 -12.96 6.37
C THR A 114 -15.45 -12.36 7.62
N THR A 115 -14.72 -11.48 8.32
CA THR A 115 -15.23 -10.80 9.52
C THR A 115 -16.40 -9.86 9.18
N TYR A 116 -16.37 -9.21 8.02
CA TYR A 116 -17.49 -8.39 7.55
C TYR A 116 -18.70 -9.23 7.14
N SER A 117 -18.48 -10.36 6.46
CA SER A 117 -19.55 -11.25 5.97
C SER A 117 -20.20 -12.11 7.07
N GLY A 118 -19.66 -12.07 8.30
CA GLY A 118 -20.17 -12.84 9.44
C GLY A 118 -19.58 -14.25 9.60
N ASP A 119 -18.78 -14.71 8.64
CA ASP A 119 -18.13 -16.01 8.68
C ASP A 119 -16.90 -16.01 9.62
N ARG A 120 -16.99 -16.74 10.73
CA ARG A 120 -15.93 -16.83 11.74
C ARG A 120 -14.88 -17.88 11.37
N TYR A 121 -14.07 -17.59 10.35
CA TYR A 121 -12.93 -18.43 10.00
C TYR A 121 -11.78 -18.31 11.02
N SER A 122 -11.15 -19.44 11.33
CA SER A 122 -9.92 -19.48 12.12
C SER A 122 -8.70 -19.11 11.27
N LEU A 123 -7.62 -18.63 11.90
CA LEU A 123 -6.36 -18.32 11.22
C LEU A 123 -5.79 -19.55 10.48
N ALA A 124 -5.96 -20.75 11.05
CA ALA A 124 -5.56 -22.00 10.43
C ALA A 124 -6.36 -22.30 9.15
N GLU A 125 -7.65 -21.97 9.12
CA GLU A 125 -8.48 -22.13 7.92
C GLU A 125 -8.05 -21.17 6.81
N LEU A 126 -7.75 -19.92 7.16
CA LEU A 126 -7.24 -18.92 6.21
C LEU A 126 -5.87 -19.33 5.67
N LEU A 127 -4.97 -19.80 6.53
CA LEU A 127 -3.68 -20.34 6.09
C LEU A 127 -3.87 -21.52 5.15
N ARG A 128 -4.79 -22.44 5.45
CA ARG A 128 -5.09 -23.61 4.60
C ARG A 128 -5.71 -23.21 3.26
N ARG A 129 -6.53 -22.14 3.23
CA ARG A 129 -7.06 -21.54 2.00
C ARG A 129 -5.95 -20.87 1.20
N VAL A 130 -4.98 -20.24 1.88
CA VAL A 130 -3.78 -19.68 1.25
C VAL A 130 -2.84 -20.78 0.73
N THR A 131 -2.77 -21.93 1.40
CA THR A 131 -1.98 -23.08 0.92
C THR A 131 -2.61 -23.74 -0.31
N LYS A 132 -3.93 -23.58 -0.53
CA LYS A 132 -4.61 -24.00 -1.77
C LYS A 132 -4.41 -22.95 -2.87
N TRP A 133 -3.20 -22.94 -3.43
CA TRP A 133 -2.71 -22.05 -4.50
C TRP A 133 -3.67 -21.89 -5.70
N ALA A 134 -4.53 -22.88 -5.98
CA ALA A 134 -5.50 -22.84 -7.07
C ALA A 134 -6.53 -21.69 -6.93
N ASN A 135 -6.95 -21.35 -5.71
CA ASN A 135 -7.96 -20.30 -5.48
C ASN A 135 -7.37 -18.88 -5.39
N LEU A 136 -6.04 -18.76 -5.30
CA LEU A 136 -5.34 -17.47 -5.14
C LEU A 136 -4.80 -16.88 -6.44
N ARG A 137 -4.88 -17.59 -7.57
CA ARG A 137 -4.38 -17.09 -8.86
C ARG A 137 -5.00 -15.73 -9.23
N GLY A 138 -6.25 -15.47 -8.85
CA GLY A 138 -6.93 -14.20 -9.13
C GLY A 138 -6.33 -13.01 -8.36
N PRO A 139 -6.38 -13.02 -7.02
CA PRO A 139 -5.75 -12.00 -6.19
C PRO A 139 -4.26 -11.82 -6.48
N LEU A 140 -3.53 -12.91 -6.73
CA LEU A 140 -2.09 -12.86 -7.02
C LEU A 140 -1.79 -12.08 -8.31
N VAL A 141 -2.59 -12.27 -9.37
CA VAL A 141 -2.47 -11.50 -10.62
C VAL A 141 -2.75 -10.02 -10.36
N THR A 142 -3.76 -9.69 -9.56
CA THR A 142 -4.08 -8.29 -9.23
C THR A 142 -2.96 -7.62 -8.43
N VAL A 143 -2.44 -8.29 -7.40
CA VAL A 143 -1.32 -7.76 -6.61
C VAL A 143 -0.04 -7.66 -7.45
N GLY A 144 0.22 -8.63 -8.34
CA GLY A 144 1.37 -8.59 -9.25
C GLY A 144 1.30 -7.39 -10.20
N VAL A 145 0.16 -7.18 -10.85
CA VAL A 145 -0.07 -6.01 -11.73
C VAL A 145 0.06 -4.70 -10.95
N VAL A 146 -0.53 -4.62 -9.75
CA VAL A 146 -0.44 -3.44 -8.89
C VAL A 146 1.00 -3.14 -8.50
N THR A 147 1.74 -4.16 -8.04
CA THR A 147 3.13 -4.02 -7.61
C THR A 147 4.01 -3.57 -8.77
N ALA A 148 3.88 -4.20 -9.94
CA ALA A 148 4.62 -3.82 -11.14
C ALA A 148 4.35 -2.37 -11.53
N LEU A 149 3.07 -1.98 -11.57
CA LEU A 149 2.67 -0.63 -11.94
C LEU A 149 3.17 0.41 -10.91
N GLN A 150 3.09 0.11 -9.62
CA GLN A 150 3.63 0.97 -8.56
C GLN A 150 5.15 1.16 -8.69
N LEU A 151 5.91 0.09 -8.97
CA LEU A 151 7.35 0.17 -9.18
C LEU A 151 7.69 1.02 -10.42
N THR A 152 6.98 0.81 -11.53
CA THR A 152 7.17 1.62 -12.75
C THR A 152 6.88 3.10 -12.50
N PHE A 153 5.76 3.43 -11.85
CA PHE A 153 5.45 4.82 -11.51
C PHE A 153 6.47 5.44 -10.56
N MET A 154 6.93 4.69 -9.55
CA MET A 154 7.96 5.16 -8.62
C MET A 154 9.27 5.47 -9.35
N ALA A 155 9.71 4.59 -10.25
CA ALA A 155 10.92 4.80 -11.05
C ALA A 155 10.79 6.06 -11.93
N LEU A 156 9.65 6.23 -12.60
CA LEU A 156 9.35 7.42 -13.42
C LEU A 156 9.35 8.70 -12.57
N LEU A 157 8.72 8.68 -11.39
CA LEU A 157 8.73 9.79 -10.44
C LEU A 157 10.16 10.12 -9.97
N GLY A 158 11.00 9.11 -9.73
CA GLY A 158 12.40 9.31 -9.35
C GLY A 158 13.23 9.95 -10.45
N VAL A 159 13.08 9.50 -11.70
CA VAL A 159 13.73 10.12 -12.87
C VAL A 159 13.22 11.54 -13.09
N TYR A 160 11.93 11.79 -12.89
CA TYR A 160 11.37 13.12 -13.03
C TYR A 160 11.87 14.06 -11.92
N LEU A 161 11.95 13.60 -10.67
CA LEU A 161 12.50 14.37 -9.56
C LEU A 161 13.96 14.78 -9.83
N SER A 162 14.79 13.86 -10.32
CA SER A 162 16.19 14.16 -10.61
C SER A 162 16.33 15.18 -11.75
N ALA A 163 15.47 15.11 -12.77
CA ALA A 163 15.40 16.12 -13.81
C ALA A 163 14.98 17.49 -13.27
N VAL A 164 13.96 17.56 -12.40
CA VAL A 164 13.49 18.81 -11.78
C VAL A 164 14.58 19.44 -10.90
N MET A 165 15.29 18.65 -10.08
CA MET A 165 16.37 19.16 -9.24
C MET A 165 17.55 19.71 -10.05
N ARG A 166 17.82 19.14 -11.23
CA ARG A 166 18.89 19.59 -12.13
C ARG A 166 18.56 20.93 -12.82
N HIS A 167 17.28 21.27 -12.94
CA HIS A 167 16.79 22.49 -13.56
C HIS A 167 16.23 23.49 -12.53
N ALA A 168 17.03 23.76 -11.48
CA ALA A 168 16.69 24.62 -10.34
C ALA A 168 16.22 26.07 -10.68
N GLY A 169 16.20 26.49 -11.95
CA GLY A 169 15.73 27.81 -12.40
C GLY A 169 14.27 27.88 -12.89
N VAL A 170 13.58 26.76 -13.13
CA VAL A 170 12.21 26.73 -13.77
C VAL A 170 11.13 26.20 -12.80
N LEU A 171 11.36 26.38 -11.50
CA LEU A 171 10.76 25.64 -10.38
C LEU A 171 9.22 25.71 -10.22
N SER A 172 8.49 26.60 -10.90
CA SER A 172 7.04 26.71 -10.66
C SER A 172 6.22 25.65 -11.41
N VAL A 173 6.39 25.52 -12.73
CA VAL A 173 5.54 24.63 -13.55
C VAL A 173 5.98 23.17 -13.42
N GLN A 174 7.28 22.90 -13.52
CA GLN A 174 7.80 21.53 -13.38
C GLN A 174 7.59 20.98 -11.96
N GLY A 175 7.75 21.83 -10.94
CA GLY A 175 7.42 21.49 -9.56
C GLY A 175 5.93 21.19 -9.38
N ALA A 176 5.04 22.01 -9.95
CA ALA A 176 3.60 21.76 -9.88
C ALA A 176 3.19 20.45 -10.59
N VAL A 177 3.78 20.15 -11.76
CA VAL A 177 3.56 18.89 -12.47
C VAL A 177 4.06 17.70 -11.65
N PHE A 178 5.20 17.83 -10.97
CA PHE A 178 5.72 16.80 -10.06
C PHE A 178 4.75 16.52 -8.91
N VAL A 179 4.26 17.58 -8.25
CA VAL A 179 3.28 17.46 -7.17
C VAL A 179 1.99 16.80 -7.67
N LEU A 180 1.50 17.18 -8.85
CA LEU A 180 0.31 16.58 -9.44
C LEU A 180 0.53 15.09 -9.76
N ALA A 181 1.68 14.73 -10.34
CA ALA A 181 2.04 13.35 -10.62
C ALA A 181 2.16 12.52 -9.33
N PHE A 182 2.73 13.10 -8.27
CA PHE A 182 2.83 12.48 -6.96
C PHE A 182 1.44 12.26 -6.33
N LEU A 183 0.56 13.25 -6.39
CA LEU A 183 -0.83 13.12 -5.92
C LEU A 183 -1.59 12.05 -6.71
N ALA A 184 -1.40 12.00 -8.03
CA ALA A 184 -1.99 10.98 -8.89
C ALA A 184 -1.49 9.57 -8.53
N PHE A 185 -0.18 9.43 -8.24
CA PHE A 185 0.41 8.18 -7.77
C PHE A 185 -0.18 7.74 -6.43
N MET A 186 -0.32 8.66 -5.48
CA MET A 186 -0.94 8.38 -4.18
C MET A 186 -2.40 7.93 -4.34
N TYR A 187 -3.18 8.63 -5.17
CA TYR A 187 -4.57 8.25 -5.47
C TYR A 187 -4.66 6.89 -6.17
N PHE A 188 -3.75 6.60 -7.12
CA PHE A 188 -3.66 5.29 -7.74
C PHE A 188 -3.37 4.19 -6.72
N GLY A 189 -2.51 4.45 -5.72
CA GLY A 189 -2.27 3.53 -4.61
C GLY A 189 -3.54 3.18 -3.84
N VAL A 190 -4.39 4.17 -3.56
CA VAL A 190 -5.69 3.96 -2.91
C VAL A 190 -6.62 3.10 -3.78
N VAL A 191 -6.74 3.42 -5.07
CA VAL A 191 -7.52 2.61 -6.03
C VAL A 191 -6.99 1.18 -6.11
N ALA A 192 -5.67 1.01 -6.04
CA ALA A 192 -5.04 -0.30 -6.07
C ALA A 192 -5.40 -1.14 -4.83
N VAL A 193 -5.40 -0.56 -3.64
CA VAL A 193 -5.84 -1.24 -2.39
C VAL A 193 -7.31 -1.67 -2.51
N VAL A 194 -8.19 -0.80 -3.01
CA VAL A 194 -9.60 -1.15 -3.26
C VAL A 194 -9.71 -2.21 -4.37
N GLY A 195 -8.87 -2.15 -5.41
CA GLY A 195 -8.82 -3.14 -6.49
C GLY A 195 -8.41 -4.53 -6.01
N VAL A 196 -7.45 -4.62 -5.08
CA VAL A 196 -7.11 -5.88 -4.41
C VAL A 196 -8.30 -6.38 -3.60
N ALA A 197 -9.00 -5.52 -2.86
CA ALA A 197 -10.22 -5.88 -2.13
C ALA A 197 -11.28 -6.49 -3.06
N VAL A 198 -11.55 -5.84 -4.20
CA VAL A 198 -12.47 -6.32 -5.25
C VAL A 198 -12.05 -7.69 -5.76
N SER A 199 -10.76 -7.89 -6.03
CA SER A 199 -10.25 -9.15 -6.57
C SER A 199 -10.29 -10.31 -5.57
N VAL A 200 -10.29 -10.01 -4.27
CA VAL A 200 -10.45 -11.01 -3.21
C VAL A 200 -11.92 -11.34 -3.00
N ALA A 201 -12.81 -10.35 -3.12
CA ALA A 201 -14.24 -10.54 -2.89
C ALA A 201 -15.00 -11.11 -4.11
N ASP A 202 -14.54 -10.88 -5.34
CA ASP A 202 -15.17 -11.35 -6.57
C ASP A 202 -14.19 -12.20 -7.40
N GLU A 203 -14.42 -13.51 -7.44
CA GLU A 203 -13.56 -14.49 -8.14
C GLU A 203 -13.47 -14.22 -9.67
N GLY A 204 -14.41 -13.46 -10.24
CA GLY A 204 -14.48 -13.11 -11.65
C GLY A 204 -13.71 -11.82 -12.05
N CYS A 205 -13.31 -10.98 -11.09
CA CYS A 205 -12.65 -9.70 -11.35
C CYS A 205 -11.16 -9.72 -10.96
N ARG A 206 -10.25 -9.74 -11.94
CA ARG A 206 -8.79 -9.88 -11.72
C ARG A 206 -7.97 -8.83 -12.49
N GLY A 207 -6.77 -8.52 -12.00
CA GLY A 207 -5.82 -7.64 -12.66
C GLY A 207 -6.40 -6.24 -12.95
N VAL A 208 -6.22 -5.78 -14.18
CA VAL A 208 -6.69 -4.47 -14.65
C VAL A 208 -8.22 -4.34 -14.55
N ARG A 209 -8.98 -5.45 -14.67
CA ARG A 209 -10.45 -5.40 -14.54
C ARG A 209 -10.89 -5.06 -13.12
N ALA A 210 -10.18 -5.58 -12.11
CA ALA A 210 -10.41 -5.24 -10.71
C ALA A 210 -10.09 -3.76 -10.43
N LEU A 211 -8.97 -3.27 -10.98
CA LEU A 211 -8.60 -1.85 -10.91
C LEU A 211 -9.63 -0.95 -11.58
N GLY A 212 -10.12 -1.31 -12.77
CA GLY A 212 -11.15 -0.55 -13.47
C GLY A 212 -12.48 -0.54 -12.71
N ARG A 213 -12.82 -1.62 -12.01
CA ARG A 213 -14.00 -1.67 -11.14
C ARG A 213 -13.84 -0.80 -9.89
N ALA A 214 -12.69 -0.89 -9.20
CA ALA A 214 -12.36 -0.02 -8.08
C ALA A 214 -12.39 1.46 -8.49
N TRP A 215 -11.78 1.80 -9.62
CA TRP A 215 -11.81 3.15 -10.19
C TRP A 215 -13.23 3.65 -10.42
N ARG A 216 -14.11 2.83 -11.03
CA ARG A 216 -15.53 3.19 -11.24
C ARG A 216 -16.29 3.36 -9.93
N LEU A 217 -16.04 2.52 -8.93
CA LEU A 217 -16.67 2.65 -7.61
C LEU A 217 -16.27 3.98 -6.96
N MET A 218 -14.98 4.33 -6.96
CA MET A 218 -14.46 5.55 -6.37
C MET A 218 -14.84 6.83 -7.12
N THR A 219 -15.00 6.77 -8.45
CA THR A 219 -15.29 7.98 -9.24
C THR A 219 -16.78 8.20 -9.51
N ARG A 220 -17.58 7.13 -9.62
CA ARG A 220 -18.98 7.21 -10.08
C ARG A 220 -20.03 6.84 -9.04
N VAL A 221 -19.73 5.90 -8.13
CA VAL A 221 -20.77 5.37 -7.21
C VAL A 221 -20.76 6.12 -5.87
N ARG A 222 -19.63 6.14 -5.16
CA ARG A 222 -19.53 6.83 -3.86
C ARG A 222 -18.34 7.79 -3.81
N ARG A 223 -18.34 8.79 -4.71
CA ARG A 223 -17.23 9.73 -4.89
C ARG A 223 -16.80 10.47 -3.61
N LYS A 224 -17.75 10.88 -2.78
CA LYS A 224 -17.45 11.61 -1.53
C LYS A 224 -16.70 10.74 -0.53
N GLU A 225 -17.12 9.48 -0.39
CA GLU A 225 -16.50 8.54 0.52
C GLU A 225 -15.21 7.93 -0.03
N GLY A 226 -15.13 7.71 -1.35
CA GLY A 226 -13.89 7.36 -2.02
C GLY A 226 -12.83 8.47 -1.88
N ALA A 227 -13.24 9.74 -1.97
CA ALA A 227 -12.37 10.87 -1.70
C ALA A 227 -11.97 10.96 -0.21
N LEU A 228 -12.88 10.69 0.71
CA LEU A 228 -12.58 10.63 2.14
C LEU A 228 -11.60 9.50 2.47
N LEU A 229 -11.81 8.31 1.90
CA LEU A 229 -10.90 7.16 2.01
C LEU A 229 -9.52 7.50 1.47
N ALA A 230 -9.45 8.16 0.30
CA ALA A 230 -8.18 8.62 -0.26
C ALA A 230 -7.49 9.65 0.65
N ALA A 231 -8.22 10.64 1.15
CA ALA A 231 -7.69 11.63 2.08
C ALA A 231 -7.14 10.99 3.35
N VAL A 232 -7.88 10.06 3.95
CA VAL A 232 -7.43 9.32 5.15
C VAL A 232 -6.19 8.49 4.86
N MET A 233 -6.16 7.75 3.74
CA MET A 233 -5.01 6.93 3.37
C MET A 233 -3.75 7.76 3.06
N VAL A 234 -3.90 8.99 2.59
CA VAL A 234 -2.80 9.92 2.31
C VAL A 234 -2.34 10.65 3.57
N LEU A 235 -3.25 11.10 4.42
CA LEU A 235 -2.94 11.93 5.59
C LEU A 235 -2.44 11.11 6.77
N LEU A 236 -3.06 9.96 7.06
CA LEU A 236 -2.75 9.21 8.27
C LEU A 236 -1.30 8.65 8.32
N PRO A 237 -0.61 8.27 7.21
CA PRO A 237 0.80 7.91 7.26
C PRO A 237 1.71 9.12 7.55
N THR A 238 1.30 10.33 7.14
CA THR A 238 2.09 11.56 7.40
C THR A 238 2.17 11.86 8.89
N VAL A 239 1.15 11.46 9.66
CA VAL A 239 1.14 11.60 11.13
C VAL A 239 2.14 10.64 11.78
N VAL A 240 2.40 9.48 11.17
CA VAL A 240 3.34 8.46 11.69
C VAL A 240 4.78 8.74 11.24
N SER A 241 4.98 9.51 10.16
CA SER A 241 6.29 9.85 9.59
C SER A 241 7.30 10.49 10.56
N PRO A 242 6.91 11.39 11.49
CA PRO A 242 7.84 11.97 12.47
C PRO A 242 8.49 10.90 13.36
N VAL A 243 7.76 9.84 13.71
CA VAL A 243 8.31 8.74 14.54
C VAL A 243 9.44 8.03 13.80
N TYR A 244 9.27 7.81 12.49
CA TYR A 244 10.32 7.24 11.64
C TYR A 244 11.53 8.17 11.54
N ALA A 245 11.31 9.46 11.31
CA ALA A 245 12.39 10.45 11.25
C ALA A 245 13.18 10.51 12.56
N LEU A 246 12.48 10.53 13.70
CA LEU A 246 13.09 10.45 15.02
C LEU A 246 13.90 9.15 15.17
N ALA A 247 13.33 8.01 14.81
CA ALA A 247 14.02 6.72 14.89
C ALA A 247 15.35 6.73 14.12
N LEU A 248 15.39 7.31 12.91
CA LEU A 248 16.62 7.44 12.13
C LEU A 248 17.64 8.38 12.77
N THR A 249 17.20 9.49 13.36
CA THR A 249 18.11 10.43 14.05
C THR A 249 18.73 9.80 15.31
N TYR A 250 17.94 9.05 16.08
CA TYR A 250 18.42 8.37 17.28
C TYR A 250 19.27 7.15 16.94
N ALA A 251 18.98 6.43 15.85
CA ALA A 251 19.80 5.32 15.37
C ALA A 251 21.26 5.71 15.14
N ARG A 252 21.52 6.94 14.67
CA ARG A 252 22.88 7.47 14.51
C ARG A 252 23.62 7.69 15.83
N LYS A 253 22.91 7.93 16.93
CA LYS A 253 23.49 8.17 18.26
C LYS A 253 23.60 6.88 19.09
N SER A 254 22.55 6.07 19.02
CA SER A 254 22.45 4.78 19.69
C SER A 254 21.57 3.86 18.86
N MET A 255 22.19 2.84 18.28
CA MET A 255 21.53 1.85 17.45
C MET A 255 20.39 1.15 18.19
N ALA A 256 20.58 0.84 19.48
CA ALA A 256 19.56 0.19 20.32
C ALA A 256 18.30 1.06 20.48
N VAL A 257 18.46 2.35 20.77
CA VAL A 257 17.34 3.30 20.89
C VAL A 257 16.65 3.50 19.54
N GLY A 258 17.42 3.60 18.46
CA GLY A 258 16.89 3.68 17.10
C GLY A 258 16.01 2.47 16.74
N LEU A 259 16.48 1.26 17.03
CA LEU A 259 15.73 0.02 16.78
C LEU A 259 14.45 -0.06 17.63
N TYR A 260 14.47 0.38 18.88
CA TYR A 260 13.27 0.43 19.71
C TYR A 260 12.22 1.40 19.15
N LEU A 261 12.64 2.59 18.71
CA LEU A 261 11.75 3.55 18.06
C LEU A 261 11.24 3.04 16.70
N LEU A 262 12.06 2.31 15.95
CA LEU A 262 11.64 1.64 14.71
C LEU A 262 10.58 0.56 14.98
N PHE A 263 10.70 -0.17 16.08
CA PHE A 263 9.69 -1.15 16.47
C PHE A 263 8.35 -0.46 16.82
N GLY A 264 8.39 0.64 17.57
CA GLY A 264 7.21 1.47 17.84
C GLY A 264 6.57 2.02 16.56
N TYR A 265 7.39 2.54 15.64
CA TYR A 265 6.94 2.95 14.30
C TYR A 265 6.29 1.81 13.53
N ALA A 266 6.88 0.61 13.56
CA ALA A 266 6.36 -0.55 12.85
C ALA A 266 5.00 -0.99 13.38
N LEU A 267 4.78 -0.96 14.70
CA LEU A 267 3.47 -1.22 15.32
C LEU A 267 2.42 -0.19 14.89
N LEU A 268 2.75 1.10 14.92
CA LEU A 268 1.85 2.18 14.49
C LEU A 268 1.51 2.04 13.00
N SER A 269 2.52 1.82 12.17
CA SER A 269 2.35 1.60 10.72
C SER A 269 1.49 0.37 10.44
N ALA A 270 1.67 -0.71 11.20
CA ALA A 270 0.86 -1.91 11.07
C ALA A 270 -0.60 -1.67 11.44
N ALA A 271 -0.86 -0.95 12.52
CA ALA A 271 -2.22 -0.59 12.93
C ALA A 271 -2.92 0.25 11.84
N VAL A 272 -2.22 1.23 11.29
CA VAL A 272 -2.70 2.06 10.17
C VAL A 272 -3.01 1.20 8.94
N GLN A 273 -2.15 0.25 8.59
CA GLN A 273 -2.37 -0.64 7.45
C GLN A 273 -3.56 -1.58 7.65
N VAL A 274 -3.73 -2.15 8.85
CA VAL A 274 -4.90 -2.99 9.17
C VAL A 274 -6.18 -2.17 9.08
N PHE A 275 -6.16 -0.93 9.58
CA PHE A 275 -7.29 0.00 9.46
C PHE A 275 -7.63 0.30 8.00
N TYR A 276 -6.65 0.56 7.13
CA TYR A 276 -6.90 0.79 5.70
C TYR A 276 -7.54 -0.39 5.00
N ILE A 277 -7.11 -1.60 5.34
CA ILE A 277 -7.66 -2.83 4.75
C ILE A 277 -9.11 -2.99 5.21
N ALA A 278 -9.38 -2.81 6.50
CA ALA A 278 -10.75 -2.81 7.02
C ALA A 278 -11.62 -1.74 6.34
N ALA A 279 -11.11 -0.51 6.19
CA ALA A 279 -11.83 0.59 5.56
C ALA A 279 -12.11 0.34 4.08
N ALA A 280 -11.13 -0.20 3.33
CA ALA A 280 -11.31 -0.57 1.93
C ALA A 280 -12.34 -1.70 1.77
N THR A 281 -12.34 -2.68 2.68
CA THR A 281 -13.33 -3.76 2.68
C THR A 281 -14.74 -3.26 2.96
N VAL A 282 -14.96 -2.49 4.03
CA VAL A 282 -16.28 -1.92 4.36
C VAL A 282 -16.77 -1.02 3.22
N TYR A 283 -15.92 -0.13 2.71
CA TYR A 283 -16.24 0.73 1.57
C TYR A 283 -16.67 -0.08 0.34
N TYR A 284 -15.96 -1.18 0.03
CA TYR A 284 -16.29 -2.03 -1.11
C TYR A 284 -17.68 -2.64 -0.96
N TYR A 285 -18.02 -3.23 0.19
CA TYR A 285 -19.32 -3.86 0.40
C TYR A 285 -20.46 -2.85 0.36
N GLU A 286 -20.34 -1.72 1.06
CA GLU A 286 -21.39 -0.70 1.04
C GLU A 286 -21.56 -0.07 -0.37
N ALA A 287 -20.46 0.10 -1.12
CA ALA A 287 -20.52 0.63 -2.50
C ALA A 287 -21.13 -0.38 -3.48
N MET A 288 -20.97 -1.67 -3.24
CA MET A 288 -21.63 -2.73 -4.01
C MET A 288 -23.13 -2.79 -3.73
N GLU A 289 -23.52 -2.76 -2.46
CA GLU A 289 -24.93 -2.71 -2.04
C GLU A 289 -25.64 -1.49 -2.64
N SER A 290 -25.01 -0.31 -2.57
CA SER A 290 -25.53 0.92 -3.17
C SER A 290 -25.71 0.79 -4.68
N LYS A 291 -24.80 0.10 -5.38
CA LYS A 291 -24.90 -0.13 -6.82
C LYS A 291 -26.06 -1.06 -7.17
N GLU A 292 -26.28 -2.12 -6.40
CA GLU A 292 -27.39 -3.05 -6.59
C GLU A 292 -28.74 -2.39 -6.33
N VAL A 293 -28.83 -1.54 -5.30
CA VAL A 293 -30.01 -0.71 -5.03
C VAL A 293 -30.29 0.26 -6.18
N VAL A 294 -29.28 0.92 -6.73
CA VAL A 294 -29.46 1.84 -7.88
C VAL A 294 -29.90 1.11 -9.15
N VAL A 295 -29.34 -0.07 -9.42
CA VAL A 295 -29.72 -0.89 -10.59
C VAL A 295 -31.15 -1.43 -10.45
N THR A 296 -31.54 -1.89 -9.27
CA THR A 296 -32.91 -2.35 -9.01
C THR A 296 -33.91 -1.19 -9.13
N PHE A 297 -33.61 -0.01 -8.57
CA PHE A 297 -34.48 1.16 -8.69
C PHE A 297 -34.68 1.63 -10.14
N HIS A 298 -33.63 1.58 -10.97
CA HIS A 298 -33.77 1.88 -12.41
C HIS A 298 -34.44 0.76 -13.23
N GLY A 299 -34.34 -0.50 -12.80
CA GLY A 299 -35.05 -1.62 -13.41
C GLY A 299 -36.58 -1.52 -13.26
N TYR A 300 -37.05 -0.98 -12.14
CA TYR A 300 -38.49 -0.71 -11.92
C TYR A 300 -39.01 0.52 -12.69
N ALA A 301 -38.13 1.42 -13.15
CA ALA A 301 -38.54 2.64 -13.86
C ALA A 301 -38.87 2.43 -15.36
N LYS A 302 -38.95 1.18 -15.84
CA LYS A 302 -39.20 0.90 -17.25
C LYS A 302 -40.17 -0.26 -17.49
N ILE A 303 -41.44 -0.06 -17.10
CA ILE A 303 -42.59 -0.71 -17.75
C ILE A 303 -43.73 0.31 -17.85
N PRO A 304 -43.92 1.02 -18.97
CA PRO A 304 -45.26 1.42 -19.35
C PRO A 304 -45.91 0.18 -19.97
N SER A 305 -46.74 -0.50 -19.20
CA SER A 305 -47.67 -1.51 -19.72
C SER A 305 -48.70 -0.78 -20.57
N GLY A 306 -48.43 -0.68 -21.87
CA GLY A 306 -49.42 -0.29 -22.85
C GLY A 306 -50.37 -1.44 -23.12
N GLU A 307 -51.22 -1.77 -22.16
CA GLU A 307 -52.48 -2.46 -22.42
C GLU A 307 -53.58 -1.40 -22.38
N GLY A 308 -53.91 -0.89 -23.56
CA GLY A 308 -55.16 -0.18 -23.82
C GLY A 308 -55.90 -0.98 -24.88
N GLU A 309 -56.85 -1.79 -24.41
CA GLU A 309 -57.85 -2.45 -25.22
C GLU A 309 -58.55 -1.45 -26.16
N ALA A 310 -58.70 -1.83 -27.42
CA ALA A 310 -59.73 -1.27 -28.30
C ALA A 310 -60.19 -2.37 -29.27
N ASN A 311 -61.12 -3.19 -28.80
CA ASN A 311 -62.12 -3.86 -29.63
C ASN A 311 -63.46 -3.20 -29.32
N VAL A 312 -63.93 -2.29 -30.18
CA VAL A 312 -65.27 -2.25 -30.81
C VAL A 312 -65.16 -1.35 -32.04
#